data_AF-A0A1J5SM86-F1
#
_entry.id   AF-A0A1J5SM86-F1
#
_cell.length_a   1.000
_cell.length_b   1.000
_cell.length_c   1.000
_cell.angle_alpha   90.00
_cell.angle_beta   90.00
_cell.angle_gamma   90.00
#
_symmetry.space_group_name_H-M   'P 1'
#
loop_
_entity.id
_entity.type
_entity.pdbx_description
1 polymer ?
#
loop_
_entity_poly.entity_id
_entity_poly.type
_entity_poly.pdbx_seq_one_letter_code
_entity_poly.pdbx_strand_id
1 'polypeptide(L)' 'MVRNDCGSCHGIRLTGGLGLSLTPEALREKPDSALVATILYGRPGTPMPPWQGFMSEPEAEWIVENLKLGFPNVKSH' A
#
# COMPACT_ATOMS: atom_id res chain seq x y z
N MET A 1 9.19 4.44 -5.69
CA MET A 1 8.56 4.63 -4.37
C MET A 1 7.73 3.40 -4.03
N VAL A 2 6.40 3.37 -4.23
CA VAL A 2 5.50 2.28 -3.76
C VAL A 2 6.00 0.84 -4.01
N ARG A 3 6.45 0.48 -5.23
CA ARG A 3 6.94 -0.88 -5.49
C ARG A 3 8.22 -1.23 -4.73
N ASN A 4 9.14 -0.29 -4.56
CA ASN A 4 10.38 -0.55 -3.83
C ASN A 4 10.14 -0.54 -2.32
N ASP A 5 9.31 0.39 -1.84
CA ASP A 5 9.08 0.62 -0.43
C ASP A 5 8.10 -0.41 0.15
N CYS A 6 6.93 -0.56 -0.47
CA CYS A 6 5.88 -1.49 -0.04
C CYS A 6 6.13 -2.91 -0.55
N GLY A 7 6.66 -3.06 -1.77
CA GLY A 7 6.85 -4.36 -2.39
C GLY A 7 7.93 -5.23 -1.73
N SER A 8 8.79 -4.67 -0.88
CA SER A 8 9.73 -5.42 -0.03
C SER A 8 9.01 -6.46 0.84
N CYS A 9 7.81 -6.12 1.34
CA CYS A 9 6.98 -7.02 2.16
C CYS A 9 5.80 -7.57 1.37
N HIS A 10 5.14 -6.74 0.56
CA HIS A 10 3.91 -7.08 -0.16
C HIS A 10 4.16 -7.69 -1.55
N GLY A 11 5.43 -7.98 -1.87
CA GLY A 11 5.89 -8.46 -3.17
C GLY A 11 6.04 -7.32 -4.18
N ILE A 12 7.04 -7.39 -5.06
CA ILE A 12 7.29 -6.35 -6.09
C ILE A 12 6.10 -6.15 -7.05
N ARG A 13 5.25 -7.18 -7.18
CA ARG A 13 3.99 -7.17 -7.94
C ARG A 13 2.76 -6.88 -7.09
N LEU A 14 2.92 -6.62 -5.79
CA LEU A 14 1.87 -6.34 -4.81
C LEU A 14 0.88 -7.50 -4.59
N THR A 15 1.25 -8.71 -5.02
CA THR A 15 0.45 -9.94 -4.90
C THR A 15 0.62 -10.63 -3.54
N GLY A 16 1.37 -10.05 -2.61
CA GLY A 16 1.67 -10.60 -1.29
C GLY A 16 3.03 -11.28 -1.19
N GLY A 17 3.41 -11.58 0.05
CA GLY A 17 4.70 -12.17 0.44
C GLY A 17 4.75 -12.31 1.96
N LEU A 18 5.66 -11.60 2.62
CA LEU A 18 5.64 -11.43 4.07
C LEU A 18 4.40 -10.64 4.52
N GLY A 19 4.07 -9.59 3.76
CA GLY A 19 2.85 -8.81 3.89
C GLY A 19 1.71 -9.38 3.03
N LEU A 20 0.48 -8.97 3.37
CA LEU A 20 -0.73 -9.36 2.62
C LEU A 20 -0.71 -8.82 1.18
N SER A 21 -1.53 -9.37 0.29
CA SER A 21 -1.71 -8.78 -1.04
C SER A 21 -2.31 -7.37 -0.95
N LEU A 22 -1.84 -6.47 -1.82
CA LEU A 22 -2.36 -5.13 -2.02
C LEU A 22 -2.98 -4.97 -3.42
N THR A 23 -3.51 -6.05 -4.01
CA THR A 23 -4.24 -5.97 -5.28
C THR A 23 -5.61 -5.30 -5.11
N PRO A 24 -6.21 -4.78 -6.19
CA PRO A 24 -7.57 -4.25 -6.15
C PRO A 24 -8.57 -5.18 -5.48
N GLU A 25 -8.51 -6.48 -5.79
CA GLU A 25 -9.43 -7.48 -5.26
C GLU A 25 -9.27 -7.67 -3.75
N ALA A 26 -8.03 -7.61 -3.24
CA ALA A 26 -7.74 -7.74 -1.81
C ALA A 26 -8.16 -6.51 -1.01
N LEU A 27 -8.21 -5.34 -1.66
CA LEU A 27 -8.51 -4.05 -1.03
C LEU A 27 -9.96 -3.59 -1.23
N ARG A 28 -10.73 -4.23 -2.12
CA ARG A 28 -12.08 -3.80 -2.54
C ARG A 28 -13.02 -3.46 -1.37
N GLU A 29 -13.08 -4.33 -0.38
CA GLU A 29 -14.00 -4.20 0.77
C GLU A 29 -13.44 -3.32 1.90
N LYS A 30 -12.21 -2.81 1.77
CA LYS A 30 -11.56 -1.99 2.80
C LYS A 30 -11.88 -0.51 2.54
N PRO A 31 -12.36 0.24 3.54
CA PRO A 31 -12.57 1.69 3.38
C PRO A 31 -11.25 2.42 3.10
N ASP A 32 -11.28 3.44 2.25
CA ASP A 32 -10.08 4.19 1.86
C ASP A 32 -9.41 4.85 3.08
N SER A 33 -10.21 5.49 3.94
CA SER A 33 -9.73 6.11 5.18
C SER A 33 -9.03 5.11 6.11
N ALA A 34 -9.49 3.86 6.17
CA ALA A 34 -8.84 2.81 6.96
C ALA A 34 -7.50 2.39 6.37
N LEU A 35 -7.38 2.38 5.04
CA LEU A 35 -6.13 2.10 4.33
C LEU A 35 -5.14 3.26 4.49
N VAL A 36 -5.60 4.50 4.35
CA VAL A 36 -4.79 5.71 4.57
C VAL A 36 -4.24 5.73 6.00
N ALA A 37 -5.11 5.52 7.00
CA ALA A 37 -4.69 5.43 8.41
C ALA A 37 -3.68 4.29 8.63
N THR A 38 -3.84 3.15 7.95
CA THR A 38 -2.88 2.04 8.02
C THR A 38 -1.52 2.41 7.44
N ILE A 39 -1.47 3.19 6.36
CA ILE A 39 -0.20 3.66 5.77
C ILE A 39 0.46 4.68 6.71
N LEU A 40 -0.28 5.69 7.15
CA LEU A 40 0.27 6.77 7.97
C LEU A 40 0.73 6.29 9.35
N TYR A 41 -0.08 5.47 10.01
CA TYR A 41 0.12 5.09 11.41
C TYR A 41 0.61 3.65 11.62
N GLY A 42 0.74 2.88 10.54
CA GLY A 42 1.11 1.48 10.63
C GLY A 42 0.01 0.64 11.29
N ARG A 43 0.37 -0.57 11.72
CA ARG A 43 -0.52 -1.43 12.54
C ARG A 43 0.24 -1.96 13.74
N PRO A 44 -0.02 -1.45 14.96
CA PRO A 44 0.64 -1.91 16.18
C PRO A 44 0.56 -3.43 16.34
N GLY A 45 1.66 -4.04 16.79
CA GLY A 45 1.76 -5.49 16.93
C GLY A 45 1.94 -6.25 15.60
N THR A 46 2.16 -5.55 14.48
CA THR A 46 2.49 -6.16 13.19
C THR A 46 3.76 -5.55 12.60
N PRO A 47 4.40 -6.18 11.60
CA PRO A 47 5.53 -5.60 10.88
C PRO A 47 5.20 -4.38 10.01
N MET A 48 3.93 -3.95 9.90
CA MET A 48 3.54 -2.79 9.09
C MET A 48 3.88 -1.47 9.82
N PRO A 49 4.91 -0.72 9.38
CA PRO A 49 5.37 0.49 10.08
C PRO A 49 4.53 1.72 9.71
N PRO A 50 4.57 2.79 10.54
CA PRO A 50 3.99 4.09 10.19
C PRO A 50 4.84 4.83 9.15
N TRP A 51 4.19 5.52 8.22
CA TRP A 51 4.84 6.34 7.18
C TRP A 51 4.63 7.85 7.32
N GLN A 52 3.85 8.31 8.31
CA GLN A 52 3.58 9.75 8.54
C GLN A 52 4.83 10.64 8.74
N GLY A 53 5.99 10.05 9.06
CA GLY A 53 7.27 10.79 9.13
C GLY A 53 7.95 11.01 7.77
N PHE A 54 7.44 10.38 6.72
CA PHE A 54 8.04 10.35 5.37
C PHE A 54 7.08 10.80 4.27
N MET A 55 5.77 10.80 4.52
CA MET A 55 4.75 11.25 3.57
C MET A 55 3.57 11.91 4.27
N SER A 56 2.86 12.74 3.52
CA SER A 56 1.64 13.44 3.91
C SER A 56 0.39 12.59 3.70
N GLU A 57 -0.74 13.01 4.27
CA GLU A 57 -2.04 12.35 4.08
C GLU A 57 -2.50 12.34 2.61
N PRO A 58 -2.40 13.43 1.83
CA PRO A 58 -2.74 13.39 0.40
C PRO A 58 -1.88 12.41 -0.42
N GLU A 59 -0.60 12.22 -0.05
CA GLU A 59 0.25 11.21 -0.68
C GLU A 59 -0.22 9.80 -0.35
N ALA A 60 -0.62 9.54 0.90
CA ALA A 60 -1.20 8.26 1.29
C ALA A 60 -2.54 7.99 0.60
N GLU A 61 -3.41 9.00 0.45
CA GLU A 61 -4.66 8.91 -0.33
C GLU A 61 -4.40 8.51 -1.78
N TRP A 62 -3.44 9.19 -2.44
CA TRP A 62 -3.04 8.87 -3.80
C TRP A 62 -2.52 7.43 -3.94
N ILE A 63 -1.75 6.94 -2.96
CA ILE A 63 -1.30 5.55 -2.94
C ILE A 63 -2.50 4.59 -2.85
N VAL A 64 -3.46 4.84 -1.95
CA VAL A 64 -4.64 3.99 -1.78
C VAL A 64 -5.48 3.95 -3.06
N GLU A 65 -5.74 5.10 -3.66
CA GLU A 65 -6.46 5.20 -4.93
C GLU A 65 -5.79 4.36 -6.01
N ASN A 66 -4.47 4.52 -6.20
CA ASN A 66 -3.72 3.77 -7.20
C ASN A 66 -3.67 2.26 -6.89
N LEU A 67 -3.59 1.85 -5.62
CA LEU A 67 -3.65 0.43 -5.27
C LEU A 67 -5.00 -0.18 -5.65
N LYS A 68 -6.10 0.54 -5.39
CA LYS A 68 -7.45 0.09 -5.75
C LYS A 68 -7.72 0.10 -7.26
N LEU A 69 -7.07 0.97 -8.01
CA LEU A 69 -7.10 0.95 -9.48
C LEU A 69 -6.17 -0.09 -10.10
N GLY A 70 -5.31 -0.72 -9.30
CA GLY A 70 -4.35 -1.73 -9.76
C GLY A 70 -3.06 -1.10 -10.28
N PHE A 71 -2.40 -0.36 -9.38
CA PHE A 71 -1.17 0.44 -9.54
C PHE A 71 -0.50 0.20 -10.89
N PRO A 72 -0.44 1.23 -11.77
CA PRO A 72 -0.11 1.04 -13.18
C PRO A 72 1.08 0.11 -13.29
N ASN A 73 0.86 -1.02 -13.96
CA ASN A 73 1.97 -1.89 -14.31
C ASN A 73 2.93 -1.03 -15.10
N VAL A 74 4.09 -0.73 -14.51
CA VAL A 74 5.25 -0.32 -15.27
C VAL A 74 5.49 -1.49 -16.21
N LYS A 75 4.90 -1.43 -17.40
CA LYS A 75 5.27 -2.29 -18.51
C LYS A 75 6.71 -1.93 -18.77
N SER A 76 7.62 -2.72 -18.24
CA SER A 76 8.99 -2.78 -18.71
C SER A 76 8.89 -3.22 -20.17
N HIS A 77 9.02 -2.25 -21.07
CA HIS A 77 9.22 -2.35 -22.52
C HIS A 77 8.29 -3.29 -23.31
#